data_AF-A0A1B6HD56-F1
#
_entry.id   AF-A0A1B6HD56-F1
#
_cell.length_a   1.000
_cell.length_b   1.000
_cell.length_c   1.000
_cell.angle_alpha   90.00
_cell.angle_beta   90.00
_cell.angle_gamma   90.00
#
_symmetry.space_group_name_H-M   'P 1'
#
loop_
_entity.id
_entity.type
_entity.pdbx_description
1 polymer ?
#
loop_
_entity_poly.entity_id
_entity_poly.type
_entity_poly.pdbx_seq_one_letter_code
_entity_poly.pdbx_strand_id
1 'polypeptide(L)'
;LELSASENPAKRTTPNTVDQICDPNPTKVYDIFVINTQSLADKLDELGPILDNENYSAICICEHWYTPDTIGYARIRGYIQAATYCRTVQTRGGVAIYVKEGVNFQTVNVEQFCVEKHCEIVAINLPFS
;
A
#
# COMPACT_ATOMS: atom_id res chain seq x y z
N LEU A 1 -17.95 -24.47 -71.67
CA LEU A 1 -16.92 -23.64 -71.02
C LEU A 1 -17.65 -22.48 -70.36
N GLU A 2 -17.57 -22.49 -69.04
CA GLU A 2 -18.55 -21.97 -68.09
C GLU A 2 -18.51 -20.43 -67.94
N LEU A 3 -19.70 -19.84 -67.72
CA LEU A 3 -19.88 -18.52 -67.13
C LEU A 3 -19.66 -18.65 -65.62
N SER A 4 -18.55 -18.15 -65.08
CA SER A 4 -18.36 -18.06 -63.64
C SER A 4 -18.92 -16.72 -63.12
N ALA A 5 -19.95 -16.83 -62.30
CA ALA A 5 -20.47 -15.74 -61.48
C ALA A 5 -19.43 -15.34 -60.42
N SER A 6 -19.18 -14.04 -60.31
CA SER A 6 -18.39 -13.44 -59.24
C SER A 6 -19.22 -13.36 -57.96
N GLU A 7 -19.08 -14.34 -57.06
CA GLU A 7 -19.57 -14.22 -55.70
C GLU A 7 -18.66 -13.30 -54.87
N ASN A 8 -19.25 -12.27 -54.30
CA ASN A 8 -18.59 -11.24 -53.50
C ASN A 8 -18.70 -11.64 -52.01
N PRO A 9 -17.62 -12.03 -51.31
CA PRO A 9 -17.75 -12.43 -49.92
C PRO A 9 -18.00 -11.21 -49.05
N ALA A 10 -19.16 -11.21 -48.38
CA ALA A 10 -19.56 -10.21 -47.41
C ALA A 10 -18.43 -9.96 -46.38
N LYS A 11 -18.02 -8.70 -46.24
CA LYS A 11 -17.12 -8.24 -45.18
C LYS A 11 -17.76 -8.59 -43.84
N ARG A 12 -17.16 -9.56 -43.15
CA ARG A 12 -17.48 -9.87 -41.74
C ARG A 12 -17.03 -8.67 -40.90
N THR A 13 -17.97 -7.81 -40.56
CA THR A 13 -17.76 -6.75 -39.57
C THR A 13 -17.44 -7.40 -38.23
N THR A 14 -16.23 -7.19 -37.75
CA THR A 14 -15.85 -7.55 -36.36
C THR A 14 -16.66 -6.71 -35.38
N PRO A 15 -17.09 -7.28 -34.24
CA PRO A 15 -17.89 -6.54 -33.26
C PRO A 15 -17.07 -5.41 -32.66
N ASN A 16 -17.73 -4.25 -32.54
CA ASN A 16 -17.36 -3.05 -31.80
C ASN A 16 -16.24 -3.26 -30.76
N THR A 17 -15.08 -2.66 -31.04
CA THR A 17 -14.18 -2.20 -29.99
C THR A 17 -15.00 -1.22 -29.16
N VAL A 18 -15.40 -1.64 -27.96
CA VAL A 18 -15.81 -0.67 -26.94
C VAL A 18 -14.53 0.08 -26.63
N ASP A 19 -14.37 1.26 -27.20
CA ASP A 19 -13.36 2.20 -26.75
C ASP A 19 -13.61 2.39 -25.26
N GLN A 20 -12.73 1.81 -24.43
CA GLN A 20 -12.66 2.18 -23.03
C GLN A 20 -12.37 3.67 -23.04
N ILE A 21 -13.38 4.47 -22.69
CA ILE A 21 -13.20 5.87 -22.35
C ILE A 21 -12.32 5.85 -21.11
N CYS A 22 -11.01 6.00 -21.30
CA CYS A 22 -10.06 6.21 -20.23
C CYS A 22 -10.50 7.48 -19.52
N ASP A 23 -10.79 7.41 -18.22
CA ASP A 23 -10.99 8.61 -17.42
C ASP A 23 -9.75 9.51 -17.60
N PRO A 24 -9.90 10.75 -18.10
CA PRO A 24 -8.77 11.63 -18.31
C PRO A 24 -8.05 12.00 -17.01
N ASN A 25 -8.65 11.73 -15.84
CA ASN A 25 -8.03 11.86 -14.53
C ASN A 25 -8.24 10.55 -13.74
N PRO A 26 -7.35 9.54 -13.88
CA PRO A 26 -7.46 8.33 -13.09
C PRO A 26 -7.46 8.69 -11.60
N THR A 27 -8.58 8.42 -10.93
CA THR A 27 -8.69 8.62 -9.48
C THR A 27 -7.58 7.82 -8.81
N LYS A 28 -6.75 8.49 -8.02
CA LYS A 28 -5.65 7.83 -7.32
C LYS A 28 -6.22 6.86 -6.28
N VAL A 29 -6.04 5.56 -6.53
CA VAL A 29 -6.42 4.48 -5.60
C VAL A 29 -5.21 4.16 -4.73
N TYR A 30 -5.45 4.04 -3.43
CA TYR A 30 -4.42 3.67 -2.45
C TYR A 30 -4.72 2.28 -1.90
N ASP A 31 -3.88 1.31 -2.24
CA ASP A 31 -3.94 -0.01 -1.64
C ASP A 31 -3.13 -0.02 -0.34
N ILE A 32 -3.79 -0.39 0.76
CA ILE A 32 -3.23 -0.32 2.11
C ILE A 32 -3.19 -1.74 2.69
N PHE A 33 -2.00 -2.19 3.08
CA PHE A 33 -1.81 -3.45 3.78
C PHE A 33 -1.78 -3.21 5.30
N VAL A 34 -2.52 -4.00 6.07
CA VAL A 34 -2.58 -3.86 7.54
C VAL A 34 -2.26 -5.21 8.17
N ILE A 35 -1.30 -5.23 9.10
CA ILE A 35 -0.92 -6.46 9.78
C ILE A 35 -0.52 -6.21 11.23
N ASN A 36 -0.96 -7.09 12.13
CA ASN A 36 -0.40 -7.20 13.47
C ASN A 36 0.78 -8.17 13.42
N THR A 37 1.98 -7.66 13.67
CA THR A 37 3.20 -8.45 13.58
C THR A 37 3.59 -9.10 14.89
N GLN A 38 3.07 -8.76 16.07
CA GLN A 38 3.54 -9.32 17.35
C GLN A 38 5.07 -9.58 17.39
N SER A 39 5.88 -8.52 17.20
CA SER A 39 7.30 -8.54 16.78
C SER A 39 7.47 -8.41 15.27
N LEU A 40 7.85 -7.21 14.80
CA LEU A 40 8.20 -7.01 13.40
C LEU A 40 9.61 -7.54 13.08
N ALA A 41 10.53 -7.54 14.05
CA ALA A 41 11.94 -7.88 13.83
C ALA A 41 12.13 -9.25 13.17
N ASP A 42 11.40 -10.26 13.65
CA ASP A 42 11.52 -11.64 13.18
C ASP A 42 10.75 -11.88 11.87
N LYS A 43 10.00 -10.89 11.38
CA LYS A 43 9.07 -11.01 10.24
C LYS A 43 9.49 -10.17 9.03
N LEU A 44 10.54 -9.36 9.14
CA LEU A 44 11.00 -8.53 8.02
C LEU A 44 11.35 -9.38 6.79
N ASP A 45 12.04 -10.51 7.00
CA ASP A 45 12.44 -11.42 5.91
C ASP A 45 11.24 -12.15 5.27
N GLU A 46 10.22 -12.49 6.08
CA GLU A 46 9.00 -13.16 5.61
C GLU A 46 8.07 -12.19 4.87
N LEU A 47 8.00 -10.94 5.31
CA LEU A 47 7.15 -9.92 4.70
C LEU A 47 7.70 -9.43 3.36
N GLY A 48 9.03 -9.43 3.18
CA GLY A 48 9.68 -8.92 1.96
C GLY A 48 9.03 -9.45 0.66
N PRO A 49 8.99 -10.77 0.43
CA PRO A 49 8.40 -11.34 -0.79
C PRO A 49 6.93 -10.99 -1.01
N ILE A 50 6.14 -10.84 0.06
CA ILE A 50 4.72 -10.47 -0.03
C ILE A 50 4.60 -9.02 -0.49
N LEU A 51 5.37 -8.13 0.15
CA LEU A 51 5.32 -6.69 -0.10
C LEU A 51 5.94 -6.29 -1.44
N ASP A 52 6.89 -7.08 -1.95
CA ASP A 52 7.50 -6.89 -3.27
C ASP A 52 6.51 -7.21 -4.42
N ASN A 53 5.59 -8.16 -4.22
CA ASN A 53 4.66 -8.61 -5.26
C ASN A 53 3.41 -7.72 -5.40
N GLU A 54 2.90 -7.18 -4.28
CA GLU A 54 1.57 -6.55 -4.23
C GLU A 54 1.60 -5.02 -4.33
N ASN A 55 2.79 -4.40 -4.33
CA ASN A 55 3.01 -2.95 -4.52
C ASN A 55 2.06 -2.00 -3.76
N TYR A 56 1.80 -2.29 -2.48
CA TYR A 56 0.95 -1.45 -1.64
C TYR A 56 1.45 0.00 -1.55
N SER A 57 0.51 0.94 -1.47
CA SER A 57 0.82 2.36 -1.26
C SER A 57 1.28 2.66 0.16
N ALA A 58 0.72 1.93 1.14
CA ALA A 58 1.12 2.03 2.54
C ALA A 58 0.95 0.68 3.26
N ILE A 59 1.75 0.51 4.32
CA ILE A 59 1.71 -0.64 5.21
C ILE A 59 1.52 -0.14 6.63
N CYS A 60 0.47 -0.59 7.30
CA CYS A 60 0.21 -0.33 8.70
C CYS A 60 0.62 -1.56 9.52
N ILE A 61 1.63 -1.38 10.36
CA ILE A 61 2.12 -2.40 11.29
C ILE A 61 1.59 -2.12 12.69
N CYS A 62 0.92 -3.10 13.28
CA CYS A 62 0.58 -3.12 14.69
C CYS A 62 1.51 -4.07 15.45
N GLU A 63 1.80 -3.75 16.71
CA GLU A 63 2.65 -4.55 17.59
C GLU A 63 4.04 -4.81 17.00
N HIS A 64 4.74 -3.75 16.61
CA HIS A 64 6.10 -3.85 16.08
C HIS A 64 7.16 -4.19 17.15
N TRP A 65 6.87 -3.90 18.43
CA TRP A 65 7.68 -4.22 19.63
C TRP A 65 9.06 -3.56 19.75
N TYR A 66 9.50 -2.78 18.77
CA TYR A 66 10.62 -1.84 18.89
C TYR A 66 10.41 -0.73 19.93
N THR A 67 11.54 -0.15 20.37
CA THR A 67 11.66 1.03 21.23
C THR A 67 12.01 2.27 20.41
N PRO A 68 11.89 3.50 20.96
CA PRO A 68 12.31 4.72 20.27
C PRO A 68 13.77 4.67 19.77
N ASP A 69 14.67 3.99 20.49
CA ASP A 69 16.08 3.88 20.12
C ASP A 69 16.32 2.85 19.00
N THR A 70 15.44 1.86 18.84
CA THR A 70 15.65 0.71 17.95
C THR A 70 14.73 0.69 16.74
N ILE A 71 13.66 1.50 16.74
CA ILE A 71 12.68 1.56 15.66
C ILE A 71 13.28 1.92 14.29
N GLY A 72 14.41 2.63 14.27
CA GLY A 72 15.14 2.97 13.04
C GLY A 72 15.79 1.77 12.33
N TYR A 73 15.89 0.61 12.99
CA TYR A 73 16.31 -0.66 12.39
C TYR A 73 15.17 -1.42 11.71
N ALA A 74 13.92 -1.05 12.01
CA ALA A 74 12.72 -1.68 11.47
C ALA A 74 12.43 -1.20 10.04
N ARG A 75 13.33 -1.50 9.09
CA ARG A 75 13.25 -1.00 7.71
C ARG A 75 12.58 -2.01 6.80
N ILE A 76 11.59 -1.54 6.04
CA ILE A 76 10.94 -2.32 4.97
C ILE A 76 11.45 -1.77 3.63
N ARG A 77 12.03 -2.62 2.80
CA ARG A 77 12.64 -2.22 1.52
C ARG A 77 11.60 -1.57 0.60
N GLY A 78 11.93 -0.41 0.02
CA GLY A 78 11.05 0.31 -0.89
C GLY A 78 9.94 1.11 -0.21
N TYR A 79 9.98 1.21 1.12
CA TYR A 79 9.04 2.00 1.90
C TYR A 79 9.77 2.91 2.90
N ILE A 80 9.20 4.09 3.08
CA ILE A 80 9.62 5.10 4.06
C ILE A 80 8.83 4.88 5.35
N GLN A 81 9.50 4.79 6.49
CA GLN A 81 8.86 4.78 7.80
C GLN A 81 8.27 6.18 8.08
N ALA A 82 6.98 6.34 7.83
CA ALA A 82 6.31 7.62 7.76
C ALA A 82 5.90 8.15 9.14
N ALA A 83 5.34 7.29 9.98
CA ALA A 83 4.93 7.64 11.34
C ALA A 83 5.05 6.42 12.26
N THR A 84 5.47 6.63 13.50
CA THR A 84 5.68 5.56 14.48
C THR A 84 5.30 6.02 15.87
N TYR A 85 4.74 5.12 16.67
CA TYR A 85 4.59 5.29 18.11
C TYR A 85 5.19 4.07 18.80
N CYS A 86 6.20 4.31 19.64
CA CYS A 86 6.80 3.28 20.48
C CYS A 86 6.36 3.47 21.93
N ARG A 87 6.11 2.37 22.64
CA ARG A 87 6.02 2.43 24.10
C ARG A 87 7.38 2.80 24.69
N THR A 88 7.35 3.52 25.80
CA THR A 88 8.53 3.95 26.57
C THR A 88 8.58 3.31 27.95
N VAL A 89 7.43 2.90 28.50
CA VAL A 89 7.34 2.33 29.85
C VAL A 89 7.03 0.83 29.81
N GLN A 90 6.00 0.44 29.05
CA GLN A 90 5.57 -0.95 28.97
C GLN A 90 6.25 -1.69 27.81
N THR A 91 6.44 -3.00 27.99
CA THR A 91 6.97 -3.86 26.94
C THR A 91 5.90 -4.22 25.90
N ARG A 92 6.37 -4.50 24.67
CA ARG A 92 5.56 -4.92 23.51
C ARG A 92 4.58 -3.83 23.08
N GLY A 93 3.82 -4.03 22.00
CA GLY A 93 2.98 -2.98 21.40
C GLY A 93 3.71 -2.10 20.40
N GLY A 94 3.24 -0.87 20.24
CA GLY A 94 3.71 0.09 19.25
C GLY A 94 3.05 -0.11 17.88
N VAL A 95 2.97 0.98 17.12
CA VAL A 95 2.34 1.04 15.80
C VAL A 95 3.19 1.87 14.84
N ALA A 96 3.17 1.51 13.56
CA ALA A 96 3.93 2.20 12.54
C ALA A 96 3.18 2.21 11.21
N ILE A 97 3.35 3.29 10.44
CA ILE A 97 2.94 3.38 9.04
C ILE A 97 4.20 3.52 8.19
N TYR A 98 4.30 2.68 7.18
CA TYR A 98 5.29 2.74 6.12
C TYR A 98 4.61 3.15 4.82
N VAL A 99 5.18 4.08 4.07
CA VAL A 99 4.63 4.58 2.80
C VAL A 99 5.58 4.24 1.67
N LYS A 100 5.06 3.77 0.53
CA LYS A 100 5.90 3.42 -0.62
C LYS A 100 6.76 4.62 -1.04
N GLU A 101 8.04 4.38 -1.33
CA GLU A 101 8.93 5.42 -1.84
C GLU A 101 8.32 6.13 -3.06
N GLY A 102 8.40 7.47 -3.07
CA GLY A 102 7.80 8.31 -4.12
C GLY A 102 6.31 8.61 -3.93
N VAL A 103 5.61 7.96 -3.00
CA VAL A 103 4.24 8.37 -2.62
C VAL A 103 4.31 9.54 -1.65
N ASN A 104 3.69 10.66 -2.03
CA ASN A 104 3.58 11.84 -1.18
C ASN A 104 2.66 11.58 0.01
N PHE A 105 3.07 12.04 1.20
CA PHE A 105 2.26 11.99 2.41
C PHE A 105 2.61 13.16 3.33
N GLN A 106 1.74 13.40 4.32
CA GLN A 106 2.01 14.32 5.43
C GLN A 106 1.73 13.60 6.75
N THR A 107 2.62 13.73 7.72
CA THR A 107 2.40 13.16 9.06
C THR A 107 1.36 14.00 9.82
N VAL A 108 0.49 13.33 10.57
CA VAL A 108 -0.49 13.98 11.45
C VAL A 108 -0.12 13.66 12.89
N ASN A 109 0.15 14.69 13.70
CA ASN A 109 0.46 14.49 15.10
C ASN A 109 -0.83 14.13 15.88
N VAL A 110 -0.88 12.88 16.33
CA VAL A 110 -1.96 12.30 17.13
C VAL A 110 -1.44 11.71 18.45
N GLU A 111 -0.17 11.95 18.79
CA GLU A 111 0.50 11.34 19.93
C GLU A 111 -0.20 11.67 21.27
N GLN A 112 -0.80 12.86 21.37
CA GLN A 112 -1.60 13.30 22.51
C GLN A 112 -2.79 12.38 22.85
N PHE A 113 -3.22 11.53 21.92
CA PHE A 113 -4.29 10.56 22.13
C PHE A 113 -3.76 9.16 22.48
N CYS A 114 -2.44 8.95 22.46
CA CYS A 114 -1.83 7.68 22.79
C CYS A 114 -1.74 7.49 24.30
N VAL A 115 -2.19 6.33 24.76
CA VAL A 115 -2.06 5.86 26.13
C VAL A 115 -1.66 4.40 26.05
N GLU A 116 -0.44 4.06 26.48
CA GLU A 116 0.07 2.70 26.41
C GLU A 116 -0.93 1.69 27.00
N LYS A 117 -1.11 0.55 26.32
CA LYS A 117 -2.10 -0.50 26.65
C LYS A 117 -3.58 -0.14 26.44
N HIS A 118 -3.92 1.13 26.21
CA HIS A 118 -5.30 1.56 25.95
C HIS A 118 -5.52 1.92 24.48
N CYS A 119 -4.67 2.80 23.93
CA CYS A 119 -4.80 3.32 22.58
C CYS A 119 -3.42 3.70 22.04
N GLU A 120 -3.05 3.14 20.89
CA GLU A 120 -1.78 3.39 20.21
C GLU A 120 -2.08 3.66 18.75
N ILE A 121 -1.88 4.91 18.33
CA ILE A 121 -2.27 5.35 17.00
C ILE A 121 -1.19 6.23 16.37
N VAL A 122 -1.09 6.11 15.05
CA VAL A 122 -0.33 7.01 14.18
C VAL A 122 -1.19 7.33 12.98
N ALA A 123 -0.96 8.49 12.37
CA ALA A 123 -1.76 8.93 11.25
C ALA A 123 -0.90 9.67 10.21
N ILE A 124 -1.28 9.49 8.95
CA ILE A 124 -0.76 10.25 7.82
C ILE A 124 -1.94 10.71 6.95
N ASN A 125 -1.73 11.79 6.22
CA ASN A 125 -2.62 12.23 5.15
C ASN A 125 -2.02 11.84 3.80
N LEU A 126 -2.82 11.19 2.97
CA LEU A 126 -2.50 10.86 1.58
C LEU A 126 -3.29 11.82 0.67
N PRO A 127 -2.62 12.73 -0.07
CA PRO A 127 -3.31 13.71 -0.89
C PRO A 127 -4.02 13.04 -2.07
N PHE A 128 -5.26 13.45 -2.35
CA PHE A 128 -5.92 13.18 -3.61
C PHE A 128 -5.40 14.21 -4.62
N SER A 129 -4.67 13.76 -5.65
CA SER A 129 -4.27 14.57 -6.80
C SER A 129 -5.16 14.26 -7.98
#